data_AF-A0A380WQ81-F1
#
_entry.id   AF-A0A380WQ81-F1
#
_cell.length_a   1.000
_cell.length_b   1.000
_cell.length_c   1.000
_cell.angle_alpha   90.00
_cell.angle_beta   90.00
_cell.angle_gamma   90.00
#
_symmetry.space_group_name_H-M   'P 1'
#
loop_
_entity.id
_entity.type
_entity.pdbx_description
1 polymer ?
#
loop_
_entity_poly.entity_id
_entity_poly.type
_entity_poly.pdbx_seq_one_letter_code
_entity_poly.pdbx_strand_id
1 'polypeptide(L)'
;MMHRADVMDRLQADTAMPGAVAAAFAAFPAPVRGRLLEVRSLILSTAAETSGVGPLTETLKWGEPAYLTEASGSGTTIRLGWPRPGGQTCAVYFNCRTTLVDSFRTHFRDVFAYQGNRAILLEVAAPLPEAPLKICLATALTYHRRQN
;
A
#
# COMPACT_ATOMS: atom_id res chain seq x y z
N MET A 1 -19.54 17.63 33.35
CA MET A 1 -18.50 16.87 34.07
C MET A 1 -18.51 15.45 33.50
N MET A 2 -17.73 15.22 32.45
CA MET A 2 -17.48 13.89 31.85
C MET A 2 -15.96 13.81 31.68
N HIS A 3 -15.36 12.74 32.21
CA HIS A 3 -13.93 12.61 32.42
C HIS A 3 -13.18 12.52 31.09
N ARG A 4 -12.04 13.24 30.97
CA ARG A 4 -11.10 13.20 29.83
C ARG A 4 -10.54 11.80 29.51
N ALA A 5 -10.79 10.81 30.39
CA ALA A 5 -10.39 9.42 30.20
C ALA A 5 -11.21 8.68 29.12
N ASP A 6 -12.50 9.02 28.92
CA ASP A 6 -13.36 8.32 27.94
C ASP A 6 -13.09 8.72 26.47
N VAL A 7 -12.36 9.81 26.25
CA VAL A 7 -11.97 10.26 24.89
C VAL A 7 -10.65 9.64 24.44
N MET A 8 -9.78 9.22 25.38
CA MET A 8 -8.51 8.56 25.06
C MET A 8 -8.64 7.05 24.86
N ASP A 9 -9.74 6.44 25.31
CA ASP A 9 -10.02 5.00 25.13
C ASP A 9 -10.61 4.67 23.74
N ARG A 10 -11.12 5.67 23.00
CA ARG A 10 -11.68 5.50 21.64
C ARG A 10 -10.69 5.69 20.50
N LEU A 11 -9.42 5.98 20.80
CA LEU A 11 -8.34 6.14 19.82
C LEU A 11 -7.29 5.02 19.88
N GLN A 12 -7.53 3.98 20.68
CA GLN A 12 -6.63 2.82 20.82
C GLN A 12 -7.17 1.51 20.23
N ALA A 13 -8.29 1.53 19.49
CA ALA A 13 -8.82 0.33 18.82
C ALA A 13 -8.61 0.41 17.30
N ASP A 14 -7.85 -0.57 16.77
CA ASP A 14 -7.49 -0.89 15.38
C ASP A 14 -6.49 0.05 14.68
N THR A 15 -5.20 -0.29 14.52
CA THR A 15 -4.75 -1.46 13.75
C THR A 15 -3.38 -1.93 14.24
N ALA A 16 -3.34 -2.88 15.18
CA ALA A 16 -2.14 -3.68 15.36
C ALA A 16 -1.93 -4.48 14.07
N MET A 17 -0.78 -4.30 13.40
CA MET A 17 -0.44 -5.06 12.20
C MET A 17 -0.67 -6.55 12.48
N PRO A 18 -1.46 -7.29 11.65
CA PRO A 18 -1.73 -8.70 11.91
C PRO A 18 -0.45 -9.50 12.05
N GLY A 19 -0.40 -10.45 12.99
CA GLY A 19 0.83 -11.17 13.34
C GLY A 19 1.52 -11.84 12.14
N ALA A 20 0.76 -12.42 11.22
CA ALA A 20 1.28 -13.01 9.98
C ALA A 20 1.89 -11.95 9.04
N VAL A 21 1.27 -10.77 8.96
CA VAL A 21 1.79 -9.63 8.17
C VAL A 21 3.07 -9.09 8.81
N ALA A 22 3.11 -8.96 10.14
CA ALA A 22 4.30 -8.56 10.88
C ALA A 22 5.47 -9.54 10.67
N ALA A 23 5.20 -10.84 10.72
CA ALA A 23 6.21 -11.87 10.43
C ALA A 23 6.73 -11.77 8.99
N ALA A 24 5.85 -11.53 8.01
CA ALA A 24 6.26 -11.34 6.62
C ALA A 24 7.14 -10.10 6.44
N PHE A 25 6.81 -8.98 7.10
CA PHE A 25 7.69 -7.80 7.11
C PHE A 25 9.05 -8.11 7.74
N ALA A 26 9.07 -8.81 8.88
CA ALA A 26 10.30 -9.16 9.59
C ALA A 26 11.26 -10.02 8.76
N ALA A 27 10.74 -10.82 7.82
CA ALA A 27 11.53 -11.65 6.92
C ALA A 27 12.30 -10.84 5.84
N PHE A 28 11.93 -9.59 5.57
CA PHE A 28 12.70 -8.74 4.65
C PHE A 28 14.00 -8.23 5.30
N PRO A 29 15.09 -8.07 4.52
CA PRO A 29 16.29 -7.38 5.00
C PRO A 29 15.97 -5.97 5.50
N ALA A 30 16.71 -5.48 6.50
CA ALA A 30 16.37 -4.23 7.20
C ALA A 30 16.14 -3.02 6.28
N PRO A 31 16.97 -2.75 5.24
CA PRO A 31 16.72 -1.62 4.33
C PRO A 31 15.42 -1.78 3.55
N VAL A 32 15.18 -2.97 2.98
CA VAL A 32 13.96 -3.28 2.21
C VAL A 32 12.73 -3.20 3.10
N ARG A 33 12.82 -3.75 4.32
CA ARG A 33 11.75 -3.70 5.32
C ARG A 33 11.38 -2.26 5.67
N GLY A 34 12.38 -1.40 5.91
CA GLY A 34 12.17 0.01 6.20
C GLY A 34 11.35 0.69 5.11
N ARG A 35 11.78 0.56 3.85
CA ARG A 35 11.04 1.12 2.71
C ARG A 35 9.63 0.53 2.58
N LEU A 36 9.44 -0.78 2.73
CA LEU A 36 8.11 -1.38 2.60
C LEU A 36 7.17 -0.93 3.74
N LEU A 37 7.69 -0.65 4.94
CA LEU A 37 6.91 -0.10 6.05
C LEU A 37 6.51 1.37 5.81
N GLU A 38 7.37 2.18 5.18
CA GLU A 38 7.01 3.53 4.72
C GLU A 38 5.83 3.46 3.73
N VAL A 39 5.91 2.56 2.74
CA VAL A 39 4.83 2.38 1.76
C VAL A 39 3.55 1.85 2.43
N ARG A 40 3.65 0.94 3.40
CA ARG A 40 2.48 0.51 4.20
C ARG A 40 1.80 1.69 4.88
N SER A 41 2.58 2.54 5.56
CA SER A 41 2.03 3.72 6.22
C SER A 41 1.31 4.63 5.23
N LEU A 42 1.92 4.84 4.05
CA LEU A 42 1.31 5.63 2.99
C LEU A 42 0.01 5.00 2.44
N ILE A 43 -0.06 3.67 2.30
CA ILE A 43 -1.30 2.98 1.89
C ILE A 43 -2.44 3.25 2.89
N LEU A 44 -2.16 3.07 4.18
CA LEU A 44 -3.16 3.23 5.24
C LEU A 44 -3.62 4.69 5.37
N SER A 45 -2.69 5.64 5.32
CA SER A 45 -3.04 7.07 5.34
C SER A 45 -3.83 7.48 4.10
N THR A 46 -3.43 7.00 2.92
CA THR A 46 -4.18 7.25 1.67
C THR A 46 -5.61 6.72 1.76
N ALA A 47 -5.81 5.53 2.30
CA ALA A 47 -7.15 4.97 2.48
C ALA A 47 -8.00 5.79 3.45
N ALA A 48 -7.43 6.23 4.57
CA ALA A 48 -8.12 7.07 5.56
C ALA A 48 -8.53 8.44 4.98
N GLU A 49 -7.73 9.01 4.10
CA GLU A 49 -8.00 10.30 3.47
C GLU A 49 -8.89 10.21 2.22
N THR A 50 -9.09 9.02 1.65
CA THR A 50 -9.85 8.83 0.40
C THR A 50 -11.30 8.42 0.68
N SER A 51 -12.24 9.31 0.39
CA SER A 51 -13.66 9.10 0.68
C SER A 51 -14.23 7.84 0.04
N GLY A 52 -14.79 6.98 0.89
CA GLY A 52 -15.44 5.71 0.52
C GLY A 52 -14.50 4.60 0.09
N VAL A 53 -13.23 4.65 0.49
CA VAL A 53 -12.36 3.47 0.57
C VAL A 53 -12.64 2.69 1.86
N GLY A 54 -12.83 3.40 2.98
CA GLY A 54 -13.05 2.77 4.29
C GLY A 54 -11.80 2.06 4.82
N PRO A 55 -11.94 1.25 5.89
CA PRO A 55 -10.81 0.49 6.44
C PRO A 55 -10.33 -0.57 5.45
N LEU A 56 -9.01 -0.80 5.45
CA LEU A 56 -8.38 -1.84 4.64
C LEU A 56 -8.20 -3.13 5.45
N THR A 57 -8.41 -4.27 4.81
CA THR A 57 -7.94 -5.55 5.34
C THR A 57 -6.46 -5.72 5.01
N GLU A 58 -5.63 -5.90 6.03
CA GLU A 58 -4.24 -6.34 5.89
C GLU A 58 -4.15 -7.87 5.97
N THR A 59 -3.56 -8.51 4.95
CA THR A 59 -3.43 -9.97 4.89
C THR A 59 -2.16 -10.36 4.12
N LEU A 60 -1.95 -11.66 3.91
CA LEU A 60 -0.91 -12.16 3.03
C LEU A 60 -1.51 -12.67 1.71
N LYS A 61 -0.85 -12.34 0.61
CA LYS A 61 -1.04 -13.03 -0.68
C LYS A 61 0.31 -13.49 -1.19
N TRP A 62 0.44 -14.80 -1.45
CA TRP A 62 1.70 -15.42 -1.85
C TRP A 62 2.85 -15.18 -0.85
N GLY A 63 2.52 -15.15 0.45
CA GLY A 63 3.49 -14.88 1.53
C GLY A 63 3.89 -13.41 1.69
N GLU A 64 3.34 -12.51 0.87
CA GLU A 64 3.67 -11.08 0.88
C GLU A 64 2.53 -10.22 1.44
N PRO A 65 2.82 -9.11 2.15
CA PRO A 65 1.82 -8.17 2.66
C PRO A 65 0.90 -7.63 1.55
N ALA A 66 -0.41 -7.74 1.77
CA ALA A 66 -1.44 -7.30 0.85
C ALA A 66 -2.55 -6.51 1.55
N TYR A 67 -3.12 -5.55 0.83
CA TYR A 67 -4.10 -4.58 1.31
C TYR A 67 -5.33 -4.63 0.41
N LEU A 68 -6.48 -4.90 1.02
CA LEU A 68 -7.74 -5.10 0.29
C LEU A 68 -8.80 -4.15 0.81
N THR A 69 -9.64 -3.66 -0.10
CA THR A 69 -10.84 -2.89 0.21
C THR A 69 -12.03 -3.82 0.47
N GLU A 70 -11.90 -4.86 1.31
CA GLU A 70 -12.97 -5.87 1.50
C GLU A 70 -14.25 -5.26 2.06
N ALA A 71 -14.12 -4.29 2.97
CA ALA A 71 -15.27 -3.62 3.58
C ALA A 71 -16.08 -2.78 2.58
N SER A 72 -15.43 -2.14 1.60
CA SER A 72 -16.08 -1.22 0.66
C SER A 72 -16.22 -1.74 -0.76
N GLY A 73 -15.46 -2.77 -1.15
CA GLY A 73 -15.34 -3.25 -2.52
C GLY A 73 -14.77 -2.22 -3.51
N SER A 74 -14.30 -1.07 -3.03
CA SER A 74 -14.08 0.13 -3.84
C SER A 74 -12.90 0.06 -4.82
N GLY A 75 -11.93 -0.80 -4.54
CA GLY A 75 -10.67 -0.86 -5.27
C GLY A 75 -10.13 -2.25 -5.51
N THR A 76 -8.86 -2.29 -5.90
CA THR A 76 -8.12 -3.51 -6.19
C THR A 76 -7.09 -3.80 -5.09
N THR A 77 -6.65 -5.05 -5.01
CA THR A 77 -5.58 -5.41 -4.07
C THR A 77 -4.27 -4.70 -4.42
N ILE A 78 -3.66 -4.07 -3.42
CA ILE A 78 -2.26 -3.60 -3.47
C ILE A 78 -1.42 -4.60 -2.68
N ARG A 79 -0.25 -4.99 -3.19
CA ARG A 79 0.67 -5.90 -2.50
C ARG A 79 2.08 -5.33 -2.46
N LEU A 80 2.83 -5.62 -1.42
CA LEU A 80 4.19 -5.16 -1.20
C LEU A 80 5.16 -6.34 -1.22
N GLY A 81 6.27 -6.20 -1.93
CA GLY A 81 7.24 -7.29 -1.99
C GLY A 81 8.61 -6.86 -2.48
N TRP A 82 9.47 -7.86 -2.64
CA TRP A 82 10.85 -7.68 -3.08
C TRP A 82 11.10 -8.52 -4.35
N PRO A 83 11.12 -7.91 -5.55
CA PRO A 83 11.10 -8.63 -6.82
C PRO A 83 12.34 -9.48 -7.09
N ARG A 84 13.46 -9.15 -6.44
CA ARG A 84 14.73 -9.88 -6.59
C ARG A 84 15.48 -9.88 -5.28
N PRO A 85 15.69 -11.05 -4.64
CA PRO A 85 16.61 -11.18 -3.53
C PRO A 85 18.01 -10.64 -3.88
N GLY A 86 18.57 -9.81 -3.02
CA GLY A 86 19.83 -9.08 -3.23
C GLY A 86 19.69 -7.77 -4.02
N GLY A 87 18.52 -7.44 -4.55
CA GLY A 87 18.28 -6.20 -5.29
C GLY A 87 18.04 -4.98 -4.40
N GLN A 88 18.31 -3.78 -4.92
CA GLN A 88 18.12 -2.51 -4.22
C GLN A 88 16.74 -1.87 -4.44
N THR A 89 15.82 -2.58 -5.10
CA THR A 89 14.46 -2.11 -5.36
C THR A 89 13.43 -2.95 -4.65
N CYS A 90 12.45 -2.34 -3.99
CA CYS A 90 11.21 -3.02 -3.60
C CYS A 90 10.09 -2.73 -4.60
N ALA A 91 8.98 -3.45 -4.50
CA ALA A 91 7.87 -3.34 -5.45
C ALA A 91 6.52 -3.07 -4.75
N VAL A 92 5.74 -2.19 -5.36
CA VAL A 92 4.31 -2.04 -5.13
C VAL A 92 3.58 -2.70 -6.28
N TYR A 93 2.94 -3.82 -6.01
CA TYR A 93 2.22 -4.62 -6.99
C TYR A 93 0.74 -4.23 -7.05
N PHE A 94 0.24 -4.16 -8.28
CA PHE A 94 -1.16 -3.89 -8.60
C PHE A 94 -1.76 -5.08 -9.37
N ASN A 95 -3.09 -5.08 -9.53
CA ASN A 95 -3.78 -6.09 -10.32
C ASN A 95 -3.42 -5.96 -11.82
N CYS A 96 -2.76 -6.98 -12.38
CA CYS A 96 -2.28 -6.99 -13.75
C CYS A 96 -3.38 -7.05 -14.84
N ARG A 97 -4.64 -7.31 -14.45
CA ARG A 97 -5.81 -7.29 -15.36
C ARG A 97 -6.46 -5.90 -15.47
N THR A 98 -5.82 -4.89 -14.90
CA THR A 98 -6.31 -3.50 -14.91
C THR A 98 -5.39 -2.62 -15.76
N THR A 99 -5.86 -1.43 -16.10
CA THR A 99 -5.08 -0.40 -16.79
C THR A 99 -4.29 0.51 -15.84
N LEU A 100 -4.24 0.16 -14.55
CA LEU A 100 -3.62 1.00 -13.51
C LEU A 100 -2.16 1.30 -13.83
N VAL A 101 -1.34 0.28 -14.06
CA VAL A 101 0.10 0.46 -14.26
C VAL A 101 0.41 1.20 -15.56
N ASP A 102 -0.34 0.92 -16.63
CA ASP A 102 -0.24 1.69 -17.89
C ASP A 102 -0.63 3.17 -17.70
N SER A 103 -1.68 3.45 -16.92
CA SER A 103 -2.09 4.82 -16.60
C SER A 103 -1.02 5.53 -15.76
N PHE A 104 -0.48 4.86 -14.74
CA PHE A 104 0.59 5.41 -13.92
C PHE A 104 1.82 5.72 -14.75
N ARG A 105 2.20 4.81 -15.66
CA ARG A 105 3.33 5.03 -16.56
C ARG A 105 3.12 6.26 -17.44
N THR A 106 1.90 6.50 -17.91
CA THR A 106 1.61 7.69 -18.72
C THR A 106 1.81 8.98 -17.92
N HIS A 107 1.39 9.01 -16.65
CA HIS A 107 1.48 10.21 -15.80
C HIS A 107 2.82 10.39 -15.08
N PHE A 108 3.54 9.30 -14.79
CA PHE A 108 4.68 9.28 -13.88
C PHE A 108 5.89 8.51 -14.45
N ARG A 109 6.02 8.45 -15.79
CA ARG A 109 7.14 7.78 -16.48
C ARG A 109 8.52 8.21 -16.01
N ASP A 110 8.69 9.50 -15.68
CA ASP A 110 9.97 10.07 -15.28
C ASP A 110 10.19 10.01 -13.75
N VAL A 111 9.21 9.49 -13.00
CA VAL A 111 9.25 9.37 -11.54
C VAL A 111 9.51 7.93 -11.09
N PHE A 112 8.88 6.96 -11.76
CA PHE A 112 8.93 5.56 -11.34
C PHE A 112 9.52 4.65 -12.43
N ALA A 113 10.24 3.63 -11.98
CA ALA A 113 10.50 2.45 -12.78
C ALA A 113 9.32 1.47 -12.67
N TYR A 114 9.10 0.69 -13.73
CA TYR A 114 7.97 -0.25 -13.80
C TYR A 114 8.43 -1.66 -14.16
N GLN A 115 7.81 -2.67 -13.56
CA GLN A 115 7.98 -4.06 -13.96
C GLN A 115 6.74 -4.54 -14.71
N GLY A 116 6.85 -4.64 -16.04
CA GLY A 116 5.72 -5.04 -16.91
C GLY A 116 4.47 -4.20 -16.62
N ASN A 117 3.29 -4.83 -16.65
CA ASN A 117 2.01 -4.21 -16.28
C ASN A 117 1.57 -4.58 -14.85
N ARG A 118 2.51 -4.76 -13.90
CA ARG A 118 2.18 -5.28 -12.56
C ARG A 118 2.78 -4.52 -11.38
N ALA A 119 3.82 -3.73 -11.56
CA ALA A 119 4.48 -3.08 -10.42
C ALA A 119 5.07 -1.71 -10.72
N ILE A 120 5.05 -0.86 -9.70
CA ILE A 120 5.98 0.25 -9.52
C ILE A 120 7.18 -0.27 -8.71
N LEU A 121 8.39 0.08 -9.15
CA LEU A 121 9.64 -0.24 -8.46
C LEU A 121 10.16 1.02 -7.73
N LEU A 122 10.61 0.83 -6.50
CA LEU A 122 11.11 1.91 -5.63
C LEU A 122 12.52 1.56 -5.13
N GLU A 123 13.47 2.47 -5.33
CA GLU A 123 14.84 2.34 -4.85
C GLU A 123 14.92 2.47 -3.34
N VAL A 124 15.38 1.44 -2.64
CA VAL A 124 15.39 1.32 -1.17
C VAL A 124 16.16 2.44 -0.48
N ALA A 125 17.18 3.01 -1.12
CA ALA A 125 18.02 4.07 -0.56
C ALA A 125 17.64 5.49 -1.02
N ALA A 126 16.77 5.63 -2.03
CA ALA A 126 16.37 6.95 -2.55
C ALA A 126 15.14 7.50 -1.80
N PRO A 127 14.93 8.83 -1.74
CA PRO A 127 13.70 9.38 -1.15
C PRO A 127 12.44 8.79 -1.78
N LEU A 128 11.42 8.50 -0.96
CA LEU A 128 10.14 8.00 -1.44
C LEU A 128 9.40 9.11 -2.21
N PRO A 129 8.97 8.90 -3.47
CA PRO A 129 8.14 9.86 -4.19
C PRO A 129 6.69 9.83 -3.66
N GLU A 130 6.48 10.35 -2.45
CA GLU A 130 5.24 10.18 -1.69
C GLU A 130 4.01 10.72 -2.42
N ALA A 131 4.04 11.97 -2.89
CA ALA A 131 2.91 12.59 -3.57
C ALA A 131 2.45 11.82 -4.83
N PRO A 132 3.32 11.50 -5.80
CA PRO A 132 2.91 10.71 -6.96
C PRO A 132 2.51 9.27 -6.57
N LEU A 133 3.16 8.67 -5.58
CA LEU A 133 2.78 7.33 -5.11
C LEU A 133 1.38 7.36 -4.49
N LYS A 134 1.05 8.36 -3.67
CA LYS A 134 -0.28 8.56 -3.07
C LYS A 134 -1.39 8.62 -4.11
N ILE A 135 -1.15 9.31 -5.23
CA ILE A 135 -2.11 9.36 -6.36
C ILE A 135 -2.33 7.95 -6.96
N CYS A 136 -1.25 7.19 -7.16
CA CYS A 136 -1.33 5.81 -7.65
C CYS A 136 -2.11 4.91 -6.68
N LEU A 137 -1.82 5.00 -5.38
CA LEU A 137 -2.48 4.22 -4.34
C LEU A 137 -3.97 4.58 -4.24
N ALA A 138 -4.33 5.86 -4.19
CA ALA A 138 -5.72 6.31 -4.16
C ALA A 138 -6.50 5.83 -5.40
N THR A 139 -5.86 5.85 -6.57
CA THR A 139 -6.46 5.36 -7.82
C THR A 139 -6.67 3.85 -7.79
N ALA A 140 -5.72 3.07 -7.27
CA ALA A 140 -5.88 1.63 -7.10
C ALA A 140 -6.97 1.27 -6.08
N LEU A 141 -7.05 2.02 -4.97
CA LEU A 141 -8.04 1.85 -3.91
C LEU A 141 -9.45 2.29 -4.30
N THR A 142 -9.63 3.04 -5.38
CA THR A 142 -10.95 3.48 -5.89
C THR A 142 -11.29 2.95 -7.28
N TYR A 143 -10.49 2.01 -7.79
CA TYR A 143 -10.55 1.55 -9.18
C TYR A 143 -11.94 1.07 -9.62
N HIS A 144 -12.65 0.29 -8.80
CA HIS A 144 -13.98 -0.22 -9.17
C HIS A 144 -15.06 0.86 -9.13
N ARG A 145 -14.92 1.85 -8.24
CA ARG A 145 -15.86 2.98 -8.16
C ARG A 145 -15.79 3.94 -9.34
N ARG A 146 -14.67 3.97 -10.07
CA ARG A 146 -14.49 4.82 -11.25
C ARG A 146 -14.97 4.17 -12.55
N GLN A 147 -15.23 2.86 -12.54
CA GLN A 147 -15.74 2.10 -13.69
C GLN A 147 -17.26 1.90 -13.67
N ASN A 148 -17.89 2.24 -12.54
CA ASN A 148 -19.34 2.29 -12.37
C ASN A 148 -19.81 3.75 -12.43
#